data_AF-A0A659RVQ1-F1
#
_entry.id   AF-A0A659RVQ1-F1
#
_cell.length_a   1.000
_cell.length_b   1.000
_cell.length_c   1.000
_cell.angle_alpha   90.00
_cell.angle_beta   90.00
_cell.angle_gamma   90.00
#
_symmetry.space_group_name_H-M   'P 1'
#
loop_
_entity.id
_entity.type
_entity.pdbx_description
1 polymer ?
#
loop_
_entity_poly.entity_id
_entity_poly.type
_entity_poly.pdbx_seq_one_letter_code
_entity_poly.pdbx_strand_id
1 'polypeptide(L)'
;GQYYLASFANKNWRSPQGQVDLHGFATNGLYYKTLLDKLKVSTHVFRVGTYKSAVEPFIRDDMSPAAREADSRWIGELWQN
;
A
#
# COMPACT_ATOMS: atom_id res chain seq x y z
N GLY A 1 -1.11 -7.56 13.33
CA GLY A 1 -2.11 -6.78 14.11
C GLY A 1 -2.26 -7.26 15.53
N GLN A 2 -2.72 -8.50 15.75
CA GLN A 2 -3.00 -9.04 17.10
C GLN A 2 -1.79 -8.99 18.05
N TYR A 3 -0.58 -9.24 17.54
CA TYR A 3 0.64 -9.17 18.36
C TYR A 3 0.99 -7.74 18.83
N TYR A 4 0.57 -6.70 18.09
CA TYR A 4 0.78 -5.31 18.49
C TYR A 4 0.05 -4.99 19.80
N LEU A 5 -1.18 -5.47 19.98
CA LEU A 5 -1.92 -5.31 21.24
C LEU A 5 -1.41 -6.25 22.32
N ALA A 6 -1.03 -7.48 21.96
CA ALA A 6 -0.51 -8.46 22.91
C ALA A 6 0.81 -8.00 23.57
N SER A 7 1.63 -7.19 22.90
CA SER A 7 2.92 -6.72 23.45
C SER A 7 2.77 -5.88 24.73
N PHE A 8 1.60 -5.29 24.98
CA PHE A 8 1.32 -4.51 26.18
C PHE A 8 0.98 -5.38 27.42
N ALA A 9 0.79 -6.69 27.26
CA ALA A 9 0.48 -7.61 28.36
C ALA A 9 1.74 -8.02 29.13
N ASN A 10 1.60 -8.29 30.44
CA ASN A 10 2.72 -8.76 31.27
C ASN A 10 3.21 -10.16 30.89
N LYS A 11 2.33 -11.02 30.36
CA LYS A 11 2.66 -12.39 29.92
C LYS A 11 1.84 -12.76 28.68
N ASN A 12 2.54 -13.27 27.66
CA ASN A 12 1.93 -13.76 26.42
C ASN A 12 2.12 -15.28 26.30
N TRP A 13 1.01 -16.01 26.17
CA TRP A 13 1.00 -17.46 26.02
C TRP A 13 0.60 -17.84 24.60
N ARG A 14 1.18 -18.90 24.06
CA ARG A 14 0.92 -19.39 22.71
C ARG A 14 0.90 -20.92 22.70
N SER A 15 0.13 -21.52 21.79
CA SER A 15 0.23 -22.95 21.49
C SER A 15 1.66 -23.33 21.08
N PRO A 16 2.16 -24.53 21.44
CA PRO A 16 3.48 -25.01 21.00
C PRO A 16 3.64 -25.06 19.47
N GLN A 17 2.54 -25.20 18.73
CA GLN A 17 2.52 -25.21 17.26
C GLN A 17 2.05 -23.86 16.67
N GLY A 18 1.83 -22.84 17.51
CA GLY A 18 1.34 -21.54 17.06
C GLY A 18 2.46 -20.62 16.55
N GLN A 19 2.11 -19.76 15.60
CA GLN A 19 3.01 -18.74 15.05
C GLN A 19 2.58 -17.32 15.45
N VAL A 20 3.55 -16.42 15.58
CA VAL A 20 3.31 -14.97 15.52
C VAL A 20 3.70 -14.52 14.13
N ASP A 21 2.70 -14.02 13.40
CA ASP A 21 2.86 -13.63 12.00
C ASP A 21 3.17 -12.13 11.90
N LEU A 22 4.45 -11.82 11.74
CA LEU A 22 4.98 -10.47 11.56
C LEU A 22 5.73 -10.42 10.23
N HIS A 23 5.18 -9.68 9.27
CA HIS A 23 5.72 -9.59 7.91
C HIS A 23 5.82 -8.15 7.40
N GLY A 24 5.67 -7.16 8.29
CA GLY A 24 5.69 -5.74 7.93
C GLY A 24 4.40 -5.25 7.25
N PHE A 25 4.44 -4.00 6.77
CA PHE A 25 3.37 -3.40 5.98
C PHE A 25 3.70 -3.39 4.49
N ALA A 26 2.67 -3.48 3.65
CA ALA A 26 2.78 -3.31 2.21
C ALA A 26 1.64 -2.41 1.70
N THR A 27 1.91 -1.63 0.65
CA THR A 27 0.87 -1.01 -0.19
C THR A 27 0.81 -1.75 -1.53
N ASN A 28 -0.39 -2.00 -2.01
CA ASN A 28 -0.62 -2.57 -3.33
C ASN A 28 -1.85 -1.94 -3.95
N GLY A 29 -1.72 -1.49 -5.19
CA GLY A 29 -2.79 -0.92 -5.99
C GLY A 29 -2.83 -1.60 -7.35
N LEU A 30 -4.03 -1.73 -7.90
CA LEU A 30 -4.21 -2.19 -9.27
C LEU A 30 -4.03 -1.01 -10.23
N TYR A 31 -3.47 -1.29 -11.41
CA TYR A 31 -3.29 -0.33 -12.48
C TYR A 31 -3.92 -0.87 -13.75
N TYR A 32 -4.73 -0.05 -14.42
CA TYR A 32 -5.68 -0.50 -15.44
C TYR A 32 -5.52 0.21 -16.77
N LYS A 33 -4.52 1.08 -16.95
CA LYS A 33 -4.39 1.88 -18.17
C LYS A 33 -4.37 1.01 -19.43
N THR A 34 -3.56 -0.06 -19.45
CA THR A 34 -3.53 -0.99 -20.58
C THR A 34 -4.87 -1.72 -20.81
N LEU A 35 -5.62 -2.02 -19.74
CA LEU A 35 -6.96 -2.61 -19.87
C LEU A 35 -7.93 -1.61 -20.50
N LEU A 36 -7.94 -0.36 -20.02
CA LEU A 36 -8.81 0.70 -20.51
C LEU A 36 -8.52 1.03 -21.98
N ASP A 37 -7.25 1.07 -22.37
CA ASP A 37 -6.83 1.24 -23.77
C ASP A 37 -7.37 0.11 -24.66
N LYS A 38 -7.27 -1.14 -24.22
CA LYS A 38 -7.79 -2.32 -24.96
C LYS A 38 -9.31 -2.28 -25.12
N LEU A 39 -10.02 -1.79 -24.11
CA LEU A 39 -11.47 -1.61 -24.14
C LEU A 39 -11.91 -0.33 -24.85
N LYS A 40 -10.97 0.47 -25.37
CA LYS A 40 -11.22 1.76 -26.03
C LYS A 40 -11.99 2.76 -25.14
N VAL A 41 -11.75 2.69 -23.84
CA VAL A 41 -12.35 3.62 -22.86
C VAL A 41 -11.65 4.97 -22.94
N SER A 42 -12.42 6.06 -23.07
CA SER A 42 -11.88 7.42 -23.04
C SER A 42 -11.74 7.91 -21.61
N THR A 43 -10.50 8.04 -21.13
CA THR A 43 -10.19 8.50 -19.77
C THR A 43 -9.71 9.94 -19.80
N HIS A 44 -10.42 10.83 -19.10
CA HIS A 44 -10.02 12.24 -18.94
C HIS A 44 -9.74 12.53 -17.46
N VAL A 45 -8.47 12.87 -17.15
CA VAL A 45 -8.03 13.17 -15.79
C VAL A 45 -7.58 14.62 -15.71
N PHE A 46 -8.14 15.37 -14.76
CA PHE A 46 -7.68 16.70 -14.37
C PHE A 46 -7.01 16.62 -13.01
N ARG A 47 -5.73 17.02 -12.93
CA ARG A 47 -4.92 16.91 -11.70
C ARG A 47 -4.09 18.17 -11.48
N VAL A 48 -4.02 18.59 -10.21
CA VAL A 48 -3.01 19.51 -9.68
C VAL A 48 -2.32 18.83 -8.50
N GLY A 49 -0.99 18.76 -8.53
CA GLY A 49 -0.17 18.16 -7.47
C GLY A 49 0.57 16.89 -7.91
N THR A 50 1.90 16.90 -7.74
CA THR A 50 2.82 15.83 -8.16
C THR A 50 2.55 14.50 -7.45
N TYR A 51 2.20 14.56 -6.15
CA TYR A 51 1.96 13.38 -5.31
C TYR A 51 0.49 12.93 -5.25
N LYS A 52 -0.41 13.55 -6.03
CA LYS A 52 -1.81 13.11 -6.10
C LYS A 52 -1.90 11.82 -6.93
N SER A 53 -1.56 10.69 -6.30
CA SER A 53 -1.30 9.38 -6.91
C SER A 53 -2.57 8.54 -7.14
N ALA A 54 -3.69 8.88 -6.49
CA ALA A 54 -4.95 8.14 -6.62
C ALA A 54 -5.51 8.06 -8.06
N VAL A 55 -5.02 8.92 -8.96
CA VAL A 55 -5.40 8.91 -10.38
C VAL A 55 -4.52 7.99 -11.23
N GLU A 56 -3.35 7.58 -10.74
CA GLU A 56 -2.36 6.82 -11.52
C GLU A 56 -2.88 5.49 -12.09
N PRO A 57 -3.75 4.73 -11.39
CA PRO A 57 -4.35 3.52 -11.95
C PRO A 57 -5.05 3.68 -13.30
N PHE A 58 -5.54 4.88 -13.61
CA PHE A 58 -6.28 5.15 -14.84
C PHE A 58 -5.39 5.64 -15.99
N ILE A 59 -4.16 6.05 -15.71
CA ILE A 59 -3.26 6.70 -16.67
C ILE A 59 -1.90 6.01 -16.80
N ARG A 60 -1.59 5.03 -15.95
CA ARG A 60 -0.36 4.25 -15.94
C ARG A 60 -0.64 2.77 -15.62
N ASP A 61 0.36 1.93 -15.86
CA ASP A 61 0.36 0.52 -15.48
C ASP A 61 1.25 0.24 -14.24
N ASP A 62 1.88 1.29 -13.71
CA ASP A 62 2.76 1.24 -12.54
C ASP A 62 2.74 2.55 -11.74
N MET A 63 3.22 2.44 -10.51
CA MET A 63 3.40 3.58 -9.60
C MET A 63 4.48 4.52 -10.11
N SER A 64 4.17 5.82 -10.15
CA SER A 64 5.18 6.83 -10.50
C SER A 64 6.29 6.94 -9.44
N PRO A 65 7.48 7.46 -9.78
CA PRO A 65 8.53 7.69 -8.80
C PRO A 65 8.08 8.60 -7.64
N ALA A 66 7.26 9.62 -7.91
CA ALA A 66 6.73 10.52 -6.89
C ALA A 66 5.76 9.80 -5.94
N ALA A 67 4.84 9.00 -6.49
CA ALA A 67 3.94 8.19 -5.66
C ALA A 67 4.73 7.19 -4.81
N ARG A 68 5.75 6.55 -5.38
CA ARG A 68 6.62 5.60 -4.66
C ARG A 68 7.38 6.26 -3.53
N GLU A 69 7.93 7.45 -3.75
CA GLU A 69 8.63 8.22 -2.73
C GLU A 69 7.70 8.54 -1.55
N ALA A 70 6.52 9.11 -1.83
CA ALA A 70 5.54 9.44 -0.81
C ALA A 70 5.05 8.19 -0.06
N ASP A 71 4.75 7.11 -0.78
CA ASP A 71 4.27 5.88 -0.16
C ASP A 71 5.33 5.20 0.71
N SER A 72 6.57 5.12 0.21
CA SER A 72 7.71 4.58 0.97
C SER A 72 7.95 5.36 2.25
N ARG A 73 7.76 6.68 2.23
CA ARG A 73 7.93 7.56 3.39
C ARG A 73 6.96 7.17 4.51
N TRP A 74 5.66 7.22 4.25
CA TRP A 74 4.68 7.01 5.31
C TRP A 74 4.61 5.55 5.75
N ILE A 75 4.75 4.58 4.83
CA ILE A 75 4.70 3.16 5.22
C ILE A 75 5.91 2.74 6.05
N GLY A 76 7.09 3.28 5.71
CA GLY A 76 8.32 3.07 6.47
C GLY A 76 8.21 3.68 7.86
N GLU A 77 7.70 4.91 7.97
CA GLU A 77 7.45 5.54 9.27
C GLU A 77 6.45 4.74 10.11
N LEU A 78 5.31 4.32 9.56
CA LEU A 78 4.32 3.54 10.30
C LEU A 78 4.85 2.20 10.79
N TRP A 79 5.70 1.52 10.01
CA TRP A 79 6.29 0.25 10.43
C TRP A 79 7.37 0.42 11.51
N GLN A 80 8.06 1.56 11.53
CA GLN A 80 9.13 1.84 12.48
C GLN A 80 8.61 2.25 13.88
N ASN A 81 7.35 2.68 13.98
CA ASN A 81 6.67 3.05 15.23
C ASN A 81 6.18 1.82 16.02
#